data_AF-D9UV98-F1
#
_entry.id   AF-D9UV98-F1
#
_cell.length_a   1.000
_cell.length_b   1.000
_cell.length_c   1.000
_cell.angle_alpha   90.00
_cell.angle_beta   90.00
_cell.angle_gamma   90.00
#
_symmetry.space_group_name_H-M   'P 1'
#
loop_
_entity.id
_entity.type
_entity.pdbx_description
1 polymer ?
#
loop_
_entity_poly.entity_id
_entity_poly.type
_entity_poly.pdbx_seq_one_letter_code
_entity_poly.pdbx_strand_id
1 'polypeptide(L)'
;MTQTNNLAAKHPDLAVEWDQTTNWPLLPQQVLPGSNMSVTWRCSRAHTWQAVIGNRTRVGSGCPRCQMSTTSALEIHLYAELAFVLSRCGFTTEHDVRLADPKVPARYQSVDMLFVDDGGGVVIEFDGSYWHAAERNRTDRDKTDALLNADYGVLRVRETPLQCLGPEELPVPKNQHPYLTAAAVLRRMLELDWIRSADLQVVEEYLSAEQSMAEHHARRMIHDRGGYDLAASAAALRARTVSD
;
A
#
# COMPACT_ATOMS: atom_id res chain seq x y z
N MET A 1 15.17 29.14 22.28
CA MET A 1 15.41 29.09 20.82
C MET A 1 15.69 30.50 20.34
N THR A 2 16.74 30.70 19.53
CA THR A 2 17.01 32.02 18.92
C THR A 2 16.01 32.28 17.79
N GLN A 3 15.69 33.55 17.51
CA GLN A 3 14.74 33.95 16.45
C GLN A 3 15.05 33.35 15.06
N THR A 4 16.29 32.89 14.84
CA THR A 4 16.81 32.47 13.53
C THR A 4 17.03 30.97 13.36
N ASN A 5 16.92 30.14 14.41
CA ASN A 5 17.18 28.70 14.33
C ASN A 5 15.95 27.87 14.75
N ASN A 6 14.91 27.92 13.93
CA ASN A 6 13.68 27.14 14.08
C ASN A 6 13.14 26.76 12.69
N LEU A 7 12.17 25.83 12.64
CA LEU A 7 11.59 25.34 11.39
C LEU A 7 11.01 26.48 10.55
N ALA A 8 10.23 27.39 11.14
CA ALA A 8 9.64 28.51 10.40
C ALA A 8 10.67 29.42 9.74
N ALA A 9 11.77 29.72 10.46
CA ALA A 9 12.82 30.62 9.97
C ALA A 9 13.72 29.96 8.92
N LYS A 10 13.94 28.64 8.99
CA LYS A 10 14.85 27.92 8.08
C LYS A 10 14.15 27.26 6.89
N HIS A 11 12.89 26.87 7.05
CA HIS A 11 12.08 26.17 6.05
C HIS A 11 10.65 26.76 6.02
N PRO A 12 10.49 28.00 5.55
CA PRO A 12 9.18 28.66 5.49
C PRO A 12 8.19 27.92 4.59
N ASP A 13 8.67 27.24 3.56
CA ASP A 13 7.92 26.33 2.68
C ASP A 13 7.28 25.18 3.47
N LEU A 14 8.04 24.53 4.37
CA LEU A 14 7.53 23.46 5.23
C LEU A 14 6.60 24.00 6.31
N ALA A 15 6.86 25.20 6.83
CA ALA A 15 6.00 25.81 7.85
C ALA A 15 4.58 26.10 7.34
N VAL A 16 4.41 26.35 6.03
CA VAL A 16 3.08 26.46 5.38
C VAL A 16 2.34 25.12 5.42
N GLU A 17 3.06 24.00 5.38
CA GLU A 17 2.48 22.66 5.46
C GLU A 17 2.25 22.18 6.90
N TRP A 18 2.41 23.03 7.92
CA TRP A 18 2.16 22.65 9.32
C TRP A 18 0.66 22.60 9.63
N ASP A 19 0.15 21.47 10.14
CA ASP A 19 -1.24 21.38 10.58
C ASP A 19 -1.42 22.06 11.95
N GLN A 20 -1.77 23.35 11.93
CA GLN A 20 -1.90 24.17 13.14
C GLN A 20 -2.96 23.62 14.10
N THR A 21 -4.09 23.13 13.58
CA THR A 21 -5.18 22.60 14.41
C THR A 21 -4.74 21.36 15.16
N THR A 22 -4.07 20.43 14.47
CA THR A 22 -3.71 19.12 15.03
C THR A 22 -2.50 19.23 15.96
N ASN A 23 -1.52 20.06 15.63
CA ASN A 23 -0.30 20.18 16.43
C ASN A 23 -0.41 21.18 17.58
N TRP A 24 -1.50 21.96 17.68
CA TRP A 24 -1.67 22.93 18.77
C TRP A 24 -1.50 22.26 20.15
N PRO A 25 -0.71 22.82 21.08
CA PRO A 25 -0.13 24.18 21.09
C PRO A 25 1.26 24.34 20.46
N LEU A 26 1.79 23.30 19.80
CA LEU A 26 3.12 23.32 19.20
C LEU A 26 3.13 24.10 17.87
N LEU A 27 4.06 25.03 17.75
CA LEU A 27 4.23 25.89 16.59
C LEU A 27 5.56 25.64 15.85
N PRO A 28 5.63 25.90 14.53
CA PRO A 28 6.86 25.78 13.74
C PRO A 28 8.05 26.59 14.29
N GLN A 29 7.79 27.71 14.97
CA GLN A 29 8.81 28.57 15.58
C GLN A 29 9.45 27.96 16.84
N GLN A 30 8.83 26.91 17.39
CA GLN A 30 9.21 26.26 18.66
C GLN A 30 9.93 24.92 18.43
N VAL A 31 10.23 24.56 17.19
CA VAL A 31 10.89 23.29 16.84
C VAL A 31 12.12 23.52 15.97
N LEU A 32 13.12 22.66 16.16
CA LEU A 32 14.32 22.66 15.31
C LEU A 32 14.05 21.91 13.99
N PRO A 33 14.61 22.37 12.86
CA PRO A 33 14.48 21.68 11.58
C PRO A 33 14.93 20.22 11.60
N GLY A 34 15.96 19.88 12.37
CA GLY A 34 16.50 18.52 12.46
C GLY A 34 15.87 17.64 13.54
N SER A 35 14.71 18.03 14.09
CA SER A 35 14.06 17.32 15.19
C SER A 35 13.55 15.94 14.77
N ASN A 36 13.71 14.95 15.64
CA ASN A 36 13.15 13.61 15.43
C ASN A 36 11.65 13.50 15.83
N MET A 37 11.04 14.63 16.19
CA MET A 37 9.64 14.69 16.56
C MET A 37 8.73 14.42 15.35
N SER A 38 7.76 13.53 15.53
CA SER A 38 6.68 13.32 14.56
C SER A 38 5.57 14.33 14.82
N VAL A 39 5.15 15.03 13.77
CA VAL A 39 4.07 16.03 13.81
C VAL A 39 3.17 15.82 12.61
N THR A 40 1.96 16.39 12.67
CA THR A 40 1.01 16.33 11.56
C THR A 40 1.27 17.46 10.55
N TRP A 41 1.40 17.10 9.29
CA TRP A 41 1.54 18.00 8.16
C TRP A 41 0.24 18.05 7.37
N ARG A 42 0.02 19.14 6.64
CA ARG A 42 -1.11 19.34 5.74
C ARG A 42 -0.63 20.00 4.45
N CYS A 43 -0.80 19.35 3.31
CA CYS A 43 -0.38 19.92 2.03
C CYS A 43 -1.44 20.89 1.48
N SER A 44 -1.10 21.60 0.41
CA SER A 44 -2.01 22.53 -0.29
C SER A 44 -3.28 21.88 -0.84
N ARG A 45 -3.28 20.55 -1.03
CA ARG A 45 -4.47 19.76 -1.43
C ARG A 45 -5.30 19.26 -0.24
N ALA A 46 -5.04 19.79 0.95
CA ALA A 46 -5.70 19.46 2.22
C ALA A 46 -5.53 18.00 2.70
N HIS A 47 -4.58 17.25 2.14
CA HIS A 47 -4.20 15.96 2.72
C HIS A 47 -3.40 16.17 4.00
N THR A 48 -3.72 15.42 5.06
CA THR A 48 -2.96 15.40 6.30
C THR A 48 -2.16 14.11 6.42
N TRP A 49 -0.97 14.17 7.02
CA TRP A 49 -0.13 12.99 7.32
C TRP A 49 0.83 13.25 8.48
N GLN A 50 1.26 12.18 9.17
CA GLN A 50 2.32 12.29 10.17
C GLN A 50 3.69 12.06 9.55
N ALA A 51 4.66 12.90 9.89
CA ALA A 51 6.05 12.70 9.52
C ALA A 51 7.01 13.38 10.50
N VAL A 52 8.20 12.80 10.63
CA VAL A 52 9.31 13.36 11.41
C VAL A 52 9.82 14.65 10.76
N ILE A 53 9.98 15.71 11.56
CA ILE A 53 10.45 17.03 11.08
C ILE A 53 11.79 16.92 10.36
N GLY A 54 12.76 16.18 10.93
CA GLY A 54 14.06 15.95 10.32
C GLY A 54 14.01 15.24 8.96
N ASN A 55 13.05 14.35 8.73
CA ASN A 55 12.90 13.67 7.44
C ASN A 55 12.35 14.63 6.37
N ARG A 56 11.50 15.56 6.77
CA ARG A 56 10.95 16.60 5.89
C ARG A 56 12.02 17.61 5.47
N THR A 57 12.88 18.01 6.40
CA THR A 57 13.92 19.03 6.15
C THR A 57 15.16 18.48 5.47
N ARG A 58 15.60 17.25 5.81
CA ARG A 58 16.84 16.67 5.27
C ARG A 58 16.63 15.86 3.99
N VAL A 59 15.56 15.06 3.96
CA VAL A 59 15.28 14.12 2.85
C VAL A 59 14.29 14.71 1.86
N GLY A 60 13.51 15.73 2.25
CA GLY A 60 12.49 16.32 1.39
C GLY A 60 11.27 15.42 1.18
N SER A 61 11.00 14.48 2.10
CA SER A 61 9.80 13.64 2.06
C SER A 61 8.56 14.52 1.88
N GLY A 62 7.65 14.18 0.96
CA GLY A 62 6.47 14.99 0.64
C GLY A 62 5.18 14.44 1.21
N CYS A 63 4.05 15.01 0.78
CA CYS A 63 2.75 14.40 1.04
C CYS A 63 2.70 13.03 0.31
N PRO A 64 2.53 11.91 1.04
CA PRO A 64 2.52 10.58 0.43
C PRO A 64 1.39 10.41 -0.60
N ARG A 65 0.29 11.15 -0.42
CA ARG A 65 -0.86 11.15 -1.34
C ARG A 65 -0.58 11.96 -2.61
N CYS A 66 0.14 13.07 -2.52
CA CYS A 66 0.53 13.85 -3.69
C CYS A 66 1.68 13.19 -4.47
N GLN A 67 2.51 12.38 -3.80
CA GLN A 67 3.64 11.68 -4.39
C GLN A 67 3.32 10.23 -4.77
N MET A 68 2.06 9.80 -4.64
CA MET A 68 1.65 8.46 -5.04
C MET A 68 1.87 8.27 -6.54
N SER A 69 2.65 7.25 -6.89
CA SER A 69 2.86 6.90 -8.30
C SER A 69 1.60 6.26 -8.89
N THR A 70 1.42 6.36 -10.20
CA THR A 70 0.33 5.67 -10.92
C THR A 70 0.36 4.16 -10.66
N THR A 71 1.55 3.56 -10.58
CA THR A 71 1.75 2.15 -10.25
C THR A 71 1.22 1.81 -8.86
N SER A 72 1.55 2.62 -7.84
CA SER A 72 1.07 2.42 -6.48
C SER A 72 -0.45 2.56 -6.36
N ALA A 73 -1.07 3.39 -7.20
CA ALA A 73 -2.52 3.48 -7.26
C ALA A 73 -3.11 2.20 -7.88
N LEU A 74 -2.61 1.77 -9.05
CA LEU A 74 -3.09 0.55 -9.72
C LEU A 74 -2.96 -0.70 -8.83
N GLU A 75 -1.85 -0.83 -8.11
CA GLU A 75 -1.64 -1.87 -7.10
C GLU A 75 -2.71 -1.85 -6.01
N ILE A 76 -3.02 -0.69 -5.42
CA ILE A 76 -4.09 -0.57 -4.40
C ILE A 76 -5.46 -0.91 -4.98
N HIS A 77 -5.77 -0.42 -6.18
CA HIS A 77 -7.04 -0.73 -6.83
C HIS A 77 -7.16 -2.23 -7.13
N LEU A 78 -6.10 -2.86 -7.63
CA LEU A 78 -6.05 -4.31 -7.84
C LEU A 78 -6.28 -5.06 -6.53
N TYR A 79 -5.56 -4.71 -5.46
CA TYR A 79 -5.76 -5.34 -4.15
C TYR A 79 -7.20 -5.19 -3.68
N ALA A 80 -7.80 -4.00 -3.78
CA ALA A 80 -9.16 -3.76 -3.31
C ALA A 80 -10.19 -4.64 -4.03
N GLU A 81 -10.05 -4.82 -5.36
CA GLU A 81 -10.91 -5.70 -6.14
C GLU A 81 -10.71 -7.18 -5.74
N LEU A 82 -9.47 -7.63 -5.62
CA LEU A 82 -9.18 -9.01 -5.20
C LEU A 82 -9.68 -9.28 -3.78
N ALA A 83 -9.48 -8.34 -2.85
CA ALA A 83 -9.98 -8.45 -1.49
C ALA A 83 -11.51 -8.50 -1.43
N PHE A 84 -12.21 -7.74 -2.28
CA PHE A 84 -13.68 -7.79 -2.38
C PHE A 84 -14.19 -9.19 -2.75
N VAL A 85 -13.50 -9.88 -3.66
CA VAL A 85 -13.87 -11.24 -4.08
C VAL A 85 -13.39 -12.28 -3.09
N LEU A 86 -12.09 -12.31 -2.80
CA LEU A 86 -11.44 -13.39 -2.07
C LEU A 86 -11.84 -13.42 -0.58
N SER A 87 -12.18 -12.29 0.04
CA SER A 87 -12.74 -12.32 1.41
C SER A 87 -14.09 -13.05 1.48
N ARG A 88 -14.89 -13.00 0.41
CA ARG A 88 -16.16 -13.76 0.30
C ARG A 88 -15.92 -15.24 0.01
N CYS A 89 -14.76 -15.59 -0.53
CA CYS A 89 -14.28 -16.97 -0.69
C CYS A 89 -13.61 -17.52 0.59
N GLY A 90 -13.56 -16.75 1.67
CA GLY A 90 -12.99 -17.18 2.96
C GLY A 90 -11.50 -16.88 3.16
N PHE A 91 -10.86 -16.13 2.26
CA PHE A 91 -9.48 -15.69 2.45
C PHE A 91 -9.40 -14.53 3.45
N THR A 92 -8.40 -14.59 4.34
CA THR A 92 -7.87 -13.39 5.00
C THR A 92 -7.03 -12.63 3.98
N THR A 93 -7.19 -11.31 3.92
CA THR A 93 -6.59 -10.47 2.87
C THR A 93 -5.76 -9.36 3.49
N GLU A 94 -4.51 -9.20 3.05
CA GLU A 94 -3.61 -8.18 3.55
C GLU A 94 -2.82 -7.51 2.39
N HIS A 95 -2.55 -6.21 2.52
CA HIS A 95 -1.82 -5.37 1.55
C HIS A 95 -0.53 -4.82 2.19
N ASP A 96 0.57 -4.77 1.43
CA ASP A 96 1.90 -4.31 1.86
C ASP A 96 2.39 -5.04 3.13
N VAL A 97 2.47 -6.37 3.04
CA VAL A 97 2.70 -7.28 4.17
C VAL A 97 4.18 -7.57 4.34
N ARG A 98 4.66 -7.61 5.58
CA ARG A 98 6.05 -8.02 5.89
C ARG A 98 6.08 -9.47 6.34
N LEU A 99 6.56 -10.34 5.45
CA LEU A 99 6.81 -11.75 5.73
C LEU A 99 8.24 -11.96 6.24
N ALA A 100 8.44 -12.98 7.08
CA ALA A 100 9.79 -13.38 7.46
C ALA A 100 10.58 -13.77 6.21
N ASP A 101 11.81 -13.29 6.09
CA ASP A 101 12.69 -13.61 4.97
C ASP A 101 13.17 -15.06 5.12
N PRO A 102 12.78 -15.97 4.20
CA PRO A 102 13.17 -17.37 4.30
C PRO A 102 14.68 -17.58 4.19
N LYS A 103 15.40 -16.63 3.57
CA LYS A 103 16.85 -16.71 3.33
C LYS A 103 17.67 -16.16 4.49
N VAL A 104 17.11 -15.26 5.29
CA VAL A 104 17.85 -14.52 6.32
C VAL A 104 17.07 -14.49 7.63
N PRO A 105 17.51 -15.23 8.67
CA PRO A 105 16.88 -15.20 9.99
C PRO A 105 16.75 -13.78 10.53
N ALA A 106 15.60 -13.49 11.15
CA ALA A 106 15.26 -12.17 11.72
C ALA A 106 15.22 -11.00 10.72
N ARG A 107 15.23 -11.27 9.41
CA ARG A 107 14.91 -10.29 8.38
C ARG A 107 13.47 -10.50 7.90
N TYR A 108 12.88 -9.43 7.36
CA TYR A 108 11.57 -9.47 6.75
C TYR A 108 11.66 -8.94 5.32
N GLN A 109 10.88 -9.54 4.41
CA GLN A 109 10.64 -9.06 3.06
C GLN A 109 9.20 -8.55 2.93
N SER A 110 9.01 -7.45 2.22
CA SER A 110 7.67 -6.94 1.89
C SER A 110 7.11 -7.68 0.69
N VAL A 111 5.82 -8.01 0.71
CA VAL A 111 5.05 -8.51 -0.44
C VAL A 111 3.83 -7.63 -0.64
N ASP A 112 3.43 -7.41 -1.88
CA ASP A 112 2.38 -6.42 -2.18
C ASP A 112 1.00 -6.89 -1.67
N MET A 113 0.66 -8.16 -1.86
CA MET A 113 -0.63 -8.71 -1.46
C MET A 113 -0.46 -10.13 -0.94
N LEU A 114 -1.15 -10.45 0.16
CA LEU A 114 -1.22 -11.78 0.74
C LEU A 114 -2.68 -12.19 0.96
N PHE A 115 -3.02 -13.39 0.49
CA PHE A 115 -4.32 -14.02 0.68
C PHE A 115 -4.10 -15.37 1.36
N VAL A 116 -4.76 -15.62 2.49
CA VAL A 116 -4.58 -16.87 3.26
C VAL A 116 -5.92 -17.51 3.57
N ASP A 117 -6.06 -18.78 3.26
CA ASP A 117 -7.17 -19.63 3.68
C ASP A 117 -6.65 -20.91 4.39
N ASP A 118 -7.50 -21.93 4.52
CA ASP A 118 -7.12 -23.22 5.10
C ASP A 118 -6.25 -24.08 4.17
N GLY A 119 -6.20 -23.77 2.88
CA GLY A 119 -5.38 -24.43 1.87
C GLY A 119 -3.96 -23.88 1.76
N GLY A 120 -3.71 -22.67 2.25
CA GLY A 120 -2.37 -22.07 2.31
C GLY A 120 -2.35 -20.57 2.04
N GLY A 121 -1.16 -20.04 1.82
CA GLY A 121 -0.96 -18.63 1.48
C GLY A 121 -0.69 -18.43 -0.02
N VAL A 122 -1.36 -17.47 -0.62
CA VAL A 122 -1.10 -16.97 -1.98
C VAL A 122 -0.57 -15.55 -1.91
N VAL A 123 0.60 -15.33 -2.49
CA VAL A 123 1.22 -14.02 -2.64
C VAL A 123 1.01 -13.51 -4.06
N ILE A 124 0.55 -12.26 -4.17
CA ILE A 124 0.45 -11.55 -5.44
C ILE A 124 1.37 -10.32 -5.40
N GLU A 125 2.29 -10.25 -6.37
CA GLU A 125 3.21 -9.12 -6.56
C GLU A 125 2.76 -8.30 -7.78
N PHE A 126 2.87 -6.97 -7.72
CA PHE A 126 2.52 -6.07 -8.82
C PHE A 126 3.75 -5.25 -9.26
N ASP A 127 4.33 -5.64 -10.39
CA ASP A 127 5.49 -4.95 -10.95
C ASP A 127 5.08 -3.97 -12.05
N GLY A 128 5.08 -2.68 -11.71
CA GLY A 128 4.86 -1.62 -12.67
C GLY A 128 6.05 -1.38 -13.60
N SER A 129 5.81 -0.98 -14.85
CA SER A 129 6.88 -0.90 -15.88
C SER A 129 7.76 0.35 -15.84
N TYR A 130 7.67 1.15 -14.77
CA TYR A 130 8.51 2.35 -14.58
C TYR A 130 9.97 2.02 -14.22
N TRP A 131 10.28 0.75 -13.94
CA TRP A 131 11.59 0.31 -13.45
C TRP A 131 12.47 -0.28 -14.57
N HIS A 132 13.78 0.02 -14.54
CA HIS A 132 14.76 -0.50 -15.51
C HIS A 132 14.85 -2.04 -15.44
N ALA A 133 14.35 -2.71 -16.49
CA ALA A 133 14.10 -4.15 -16.55
C ALA A 133 15.35 -5.06 -16.40
N ALA A 134 16.57 -4.57 -16.65
CA ALA A 134 17.74 -5.45 -16.74
C ALA A 134 18.32 -5.86 -15.37
N GLU A 135 18.26 -5.00 -14.35
CA GLU A 135 18.93 -5.23 -13.06
C GLU A 135 18.05 -5.97 -12.04
N ARG A 136 16.72 -5.95 -12.18
CA ARG A 136 15.79 -6.53 -11.20
C ARG A 136 15.35 -7.95 -11.49
N ASN A 137 15.51 -8.45 -12.72
CA ASN A 137 15.06 -9.80 -13.09
C ASN A 137 15.61 -10.90 -12.16
N ARG A 138 16.88 -10.79 -11.75
CA ARG A 138 17.49 -11.74 -10.80
C ARG A 138 16.86 -11.62 -9.41
N THR A 139 16.77 -10.40 -8.87
CA THR A 139 16.17 -10.15 -7.56
C THR A 139 14.71 -10.60 -7.49
N ASP A 140 13.96 -10.37 -8.57
CA ASP A 140 12.56 -10.78 -8.69
C ASP A 140 12.42 -12.30 -8.68
N ARG A 141 13.22 -12.99 -9.50
CA ARG A 141 13.24 -14.46 -9.51
C ARG A 141 13.66 -15.01 -8.16
N ASP A 142 14.71 -14.45 -7.56
CA ASP A 142 15.20 -14.83 -6.24
C ASP A 142 14.10 -14.67 -5.17
N LYS A 143 13.29 -13.62 -5.23
CA LYS A 143 12.16 -13.39 -4.32
C LYS A 143 11.04 -14.41 -4.55
N THR A 144 10.69 -14.66 -5.81
CA THR A 144 9.68 -15.67 -6.19
C THR A 144 10.11 -17.06 -5.69
N ASP A 145 11.35 -17.47 -5.94
CA ASP A 145 11.88 -18.76 -5.47
C ASP A 145 11.88 -18.85 -3.94
N ALA A 146 12.15 -17.75 -3.23
CA ALA A 146 12.10 -17.73 -1.76
C ALA A 146 10.70 -18.02 -1.23
N LEU A 147 9.69 -17.39 -1.83
CA LEU A 147 8.28 -17.55 -1.44
C LEU A 147 7.76 -18.95 -1.78
N LEU A 148 8.08 -19.47 -2.97
CA LEU A 148 7.73 -20.84 -3.36
C LEU A 148 8.36 -21.88 -2.42
N ASN A 149 9.63 -21.70 -2.05
CA ASN A 149 10.31 -22.59 -1.07
C ASN A 149 9.75 -22.48 0.35
N ALA A 150 8.94 -21.46 0.63
CA ALA A 150 8.21 -21.29 1.88
C ALA A 150 6.73 -21.72 1.76
N ASP A 151 6.41 -22.52 0.74
CA ASP A 151 5.09 -23.11 0.47
C ASP A 151 3.97 -22.08 0.18
N TYR A 152 4.33 -20.88 -0.29
CA TYR A 152 3.35 -19.94 -0.83
C TYR A 152 3.07 -20.23 -2.31
N GLY A 153 1.80 -20.13 -2.71
CA GLY A 153 1.45 -19.89 -4.11
C GLY A 153 1.91 -18.48 -4.50
N VAL A 154 2.56 -18.32 -5.65
CA VAL A 154 3.07 -17.01 -6.09
C VAL A 154 2.56 -16.67 -7.47
N LEU A 155 1.96 -15.48 -7.62
CA LEU A 155 1.61 -14.91 -8.91
C LEU A 155 2.10 -13.47 -9.01
N ARG A 156 2.88 -13.17 -10.04
CA ARG A 156 3.49 -11.87 -10.25
C ARG A 156 2.89 -11.19 -11.46
N VAL A 157 2.12 -10.13 -11.24
CA VAL A 157 1.52 -9.29 -12.26
C VAL A 157 2.59 -8.38 -12.84
N ARG A 158 2.87 -8.50 -14.14
CA ARG A 158 3.93 -7.75 -14.84
C ARG A 158 3.32 -6.77 -15.84
N GLU A 159 3.46 -5.46 -15.59
CA GLU A 159 3.05 -4.47 -16.59
C GLU A 159 3.97 -4.52 -17.82
N THR A 160 3.38 -4.44 -19.02
CA THR A 160 4.18 -4.28 -20.25
C THR A 160 5.02 -2.99 -20.22
N PRO A 161 6.25 -2.99 -20.75
CA PRO A 161 6.92 -4.05 -21.51
C PRO A 161 7.85 -4.96 -20.66
N LEU A 162 7.60 -5.14 -19.35
CA LEU A 162 8.43 -6.04 -18.54
C LEU A 162 8.40 -7.47 -19.12
N GLN A 163 9.56 -8.11 -19.17
CA GLN A 163 9.70 -9.47 -19.69
C GLN A 163 9.19 -10.47 -18.65
N CYS A 164 8.35 -11.41 -19.09
CA CYS A 164 7.97 -12.53 -18.24
C CYS A 164 9.12 -13.54 -18.09
N LEU A 165 9.42 -13.95 -16.86
CA LEU A 165 10.55 -14.82 -16.52
C LEU A 165 10.17 -16.26 -16.17
N GLY A 166 8.88 -16.58 -16.04
CA GLY A 166 8.42 -17.91 -15.62
C GLY A 166 6.90 -18.08 -15.62
N PRO A 167 6.41 -19.28 -15.26
CA PRO A 167 4.99 -19.63 -15.24
C PRO A 167 4.19 -18.97 -14.11
N GLU A 168 4.87 -18.41 -13.11
CA GLU A 168 4.30 -17.62 -12.01
C GLU A 168 4.04 -16.16 -12.42
N GLU A 169 4.26 -15.77 -13.68
CA GLU A 169 4.12 -14.38 -14.12
C GLU A 169 2.90 -14.17 -15.03
N LEU A 170 2.14 -13.11 -14.75
CA LEU A 170 0.93 -12.71 -15.47
C LEU A 170 1.17 -11.36 -16.17
N PRO A 171 1.41 -11.34 -17.50
CA PRO A 171 1.60 -10.10 -18.22
C PRO A 171 0.28 -9.33 -18.32
N VAL A 172 0.32 -8.02 -18.06
CA VAL A 172 -0.82 -7.11 -18.21
C VAL A 172 -0.41 -5.85 -18.96
N PRO A 173 -1.29 -5.26 -19.80
CA PRO A 173 -0.99 -3.97 -20.43
C PRO A 173 -0.70 -2.88 -19.39
N LYS A 174 0.27 -2.01 -19.68
CA LYS A 174 0.53 -0.83 -18.85
C LYS A 174 -0.73 0.01 -18.65
N ASN A 175 -1.00 0.42 -17.41
CA ASN A 175 -2.19 1.17 -17.03
C ASN A 175 -3.51 0.45 -17.39
N GLN A 176 -3.53 -0.88 -17.41
CA GLN A 176 -4.76 -1.63 -17.59
C GLN A 176 -5.76 -1.26 -16.47
N HIS A 177 -7.04 -1.21 -16.83
CA HIS A 177 -8.10 -0.93 -15.88
C HIS A 177 -8.10 -1.97 -14.73
N PRO A 178 -8.21 -1.55 -13.45
CA PRO A 178 -8.09 -2.45 -12.30
C PRO A 178 -8.98 -3.70 -12.35
N TYR A 179 -10.27 -3.53 -12.72
CA TYR A 179 -11.18 -4.66 -12.96
C TYR A 179 -10.59 -5.72 -13.90
N LEU A 180 -10.02 -5.32 -15.05
CA LEU A 180 -9.50 -6.25 -16.04
C LEU A 180 -8.27 -6.99 -15.52
N THR A 181 -7.41 -6.30 -14.77
CA THR A 181 -6.24 -6.90 -14.11
C THR A 181 -6.67 -7.88 -13.03
N ALA A 182 -7.62 -7.51 -12.18
CA ALA A 182 -8.18 -8.41 -11.16
C ALA A 182 -8.87 -9.62 -11.78
N ALA A 183 -9.62 -9.44 -12.88
CA ALA A 183 -10.25 -10.53 -13.61
C ALA A 183 -9.22 -11.48 -14.24
N ALA A 184 -8.08 -10.98 -14.74
CA ALA A 184 -6.99 -11.81 -15.23
C ALA A 184 -6.34 -12.61 -14.10
N VAL A 185 -6.11 -12.00 -12.95
CA VAL A 185 -5.59 -12.67 -11.74
C VAL A 185 -6.54 -13.77 -11.28
N LEU A 186 -7.84 -13.48 -11.12
CA LEU A 186 -8.83 -14.46 -10.66
C LEU A 186 -8.96 -15.64 -11.62
N ARG A 187 -8.95 -15.41 -12.94
CA ARG A 187 -8.90 -16.50 -13.93
C ARG A 187 -7.65 -17.35 -13.75
N ARG A 188 -6.50 -16.72 -13.52
CA ARG A 188 -5.25 -17.46 -13.28
C ARG A 188 -5.29 -18.26 -11.98
N MET A 189 -5.90 -17.74 -10.92
CA MET A 189 -6.11 -18.47 -9.67
C MET A 189 -7.03 -19.69 -9.86
N LEU A 190 -8.08 -19.57 -10.69
CA LEU A 190 -8.94 -20.69 -11.08
C LEU A 190 -8.17 -21.76 -11.86
N GLU A 191 -7.33 -21.36 -12.83
CA GLU A 191 -6.49 -22.28 -13.60
C GLU A 191 -5.47 -23.06 -12.76
N LEU A 192 -5.07 -22.49 -11.61
CA LEU A 192 -4.11 -23.06 -10.68
C LEU A 192 -4.79 -23.82 -9.53
N ASP A 193 -6.12 -23.98 -9.57
CA ASP A 193 -6.92 -24.62 -8.53
C ASP A 193 -6.74 -23.99 -7.13
N TRP A 194 -6.44 -22.69 -7.07
CA TRP A 194 -6.28 -21.96 -5.80
C TRP A 194 -7.60 -21.47 -5.21
N ILE A 195 -8.70 -21.59 -5.95
CA ILE A 195 -10.05 -21.23 -5.48
C ILE A 195 -10.87 -22.50 -5.39
N ARG A 196 -11.46 -22.74 -4.22
CA ARG A 196 -12.25 -23.95 -3.97
C ARG A 196 -13.48 -23.99 -4.86
N SER A 197 -13.89 -25.20 -5.26
CA SER A 197 -15.07 -25.38 -6.12
C SER A 197 -16.35 -24.79 -5.53
N ALA A 198 -16.46 -24.72 -4.20
CA ALA A 198 -17.61 -24.11 -3.50
C ALA A 198 -17.68 -22.58 -3.68
N ASP A 199 -16.56 -21.93 -4.00
CA ASP A 199 -16.44 -20.48 -4.10
C ASP A 199 -16.47 -19.98 -5.57
N LEU A 200 -16.60 -20.89 -6.55
CA LEU A 200 -16.61 -20.57 -7.99
C LEU A 200 -17.67 -19.53 -8.35
N GLN A 201 -18.87 -19.65 -7.79
CA GLN A 201 -19.97 -18.74 -8.08
C GLN A 201 -19.66 -17.29 -7.69
N VAL A 202 -18.90 -17.07 -6.61
CA VAL A 202 -18.48 -15.73 -6.16
C VAL A 202 -17.56 -15.09 -7.19
N VAL A 203 -16.64 -15.87 -7.75
CA VAL A 203 -15.69 -15.40 -8.76
C VAL A 203 -16.40 -15.15 -10.09
N GLU A 204 -17.28 -16.06 -10.52
CA GLU A 204 -18.08 -15.91 -11.74
C GLU A 204 -18.97 -14.66 -11.70
N GLU A 205 -19.62 -14.38 -10.56
CA GLU A 205 -20.40 -13.16 -10.36
C GLU A 205 -19.53 -11.92 -10.62
N TYR A 206 -18.34 -11.86 -10.01
CA TYR A 206 -17.41 -10.75 -10.24
C TYR A 206 -16.95 -10.65 -11.70
N LEU A 207 -16.57 -11.77 -12.33
CA LEU A 207 -16.13 -11.81 -13.72
C LEU A 207 -17.24 -11.41 -14.71
N SER A 208 -18.51 -11.58 -14.34
CA SER A 208 -19.67 -11.18 -15.14
C SER A 208 -20.05 -9.71 -14.98
N ALA A 209 -19.54 -9.02 -13.96
CA ALA A 209 -19.92 -7.64 -13.66
C ALA A 209 -19.36 -6.63 -14.68
N GLU A 210 -18.24 -6.96 -15.35
CA GLU A 210 -17.58 -6.11 -16.35
C GLU A 210 -17.18 -4.71 -15.86
N GLN A 211 -17.13 -4.50 -14.56
CA GLN A 211 -16.79 -3.24 -13.92
C GLN A 211 -16.15 -3.44 -12.54
N SER A 212 -15.44 -2.42 -12.06
CA SER A 212 -14.86 -2.40 -10.71
C SER A 212 -15.95 -2.44 -9.64
N MET A 213 -15.82 -3.35 -8.67
CA MET A 213 -16.76 -3.54 -7.56
C MET A 213 -16.23 -2.95 -6.25
N ALA A 214 -14.93 -2.61 -6.18
CA ALA A 214 -14.26 -2.16 -4.97
C ALA A 214 -13.68 -0.74 -5.05
N GLU A 215 -14.10 0.08 -6.01
CA GLU A 215 -13.57 1.43 -6.25
C GLU A 215 -13.63 2.33 -4.99
N HIS A 216 -14.71 2.25 -4.21
CA HIS A 216 -14.82 3.01 -2.97
C HIS A 216 -13.79 2.55 -1.92
N HIS A 217 -13.54 1.25 -1.82
CA HIS A 217 -12.55 0.68 -0.91
C HIS A 217 -11.14 1.10 -1.32
N ALA A 218 -10.80 1.01 -2.61
CA ALA A 218 -9.52 1.47 -3.14
C ALA A 218 -9.28 2.96 -2.82
N ARG A 219 -10.28 3.81 -3.04
CA ARG A 219 -10.19 5.25 -2.72
C ARG A 219 -9.98 5.50 -1.23
N ARG A 220 -10.61 4.70 -0.35
CA ARG A 220 -10.37 4.77 1.10
C ARG A 220 -8.96 4.32 1.46
N MET A 221 -8.44 3.25 0.87
CA MET A 221 -7.06 2.82 1.11
C MET A 221 -6.04 3.87 0.64
N ILE A 222 -6.24 4.46 -0.56
CA ILE A 222 -5.45 5.60 -1.04
C ILE A 222 -5.56 6.79 -0.08
N HIS A 223 -6.74 6.97 0.51
CA HIS A 223 -6.95 8.00 1.52
C HIS A 223 -6.12 7.76 2.78
N ASP A 224 -6.15 6.53 3.28
CA ASP A 224 -5.61 6.14 4.58
C ASP A 224 -4.10 5.83 4.55
N ARG A 225 -3.53 5.51 3.37
CA ARG A 225 -2.07 5.39 3.14
C ARG A 225 -1.30 6.68 3.45
N GLY A 226 -2.01 7.80 3.61
CA GLY A 226 -1.48 9.07 4.12
C GLY A 226 -1.39 9.18 5.64
N GLY A 227 -1.70 8.14 6.41
CA GLY A 227 -1.64 8.18 7.86
C GLY A 227 -2.86 8.86 8.47
N TYR A 228 -3.94 8.10 8.61
CA TYR A 228 -4.91 8.29 9.69
C TYR A 228 -5.30 6.91 10.23
N ASP A 229 -4.70 6.53 11.35
CA ASP A 229 -5.20 5.44 12.18
C ASP A 229 -6.52 5.91 12.83
N LEU A 230 -7.64 5.58 12.19
CA LEU A 230 -8.99 5.90 12.69
C LEU A 230 -9.30 5.20 14.04
N ALA A 231 -8.45 4.27 14.52
CA ALA A 231 -8.61 3.67 15.83
C ALA A 231 -8.27 4.64 16.99
N ALA A 232 -7.42 5.66 16.75
CA ALA A 232 -6.98 6.58 17.81
C ALA A 232 -7.97 7.74 18.10
N SER A 233 -8.84 8.10 17.15
CA SER A 233 -9.77 9.25 17.31
C SER A 233 -11.11 8.87 17.98
N ALA A 234 -11.54 7.61 17.86
CA ALA A 234 -12.75 7.13 18.53
C ALA A 234 -12.58 7.02 20.07
N ALA A 235 -11.35 6.81 20.55
CA ALA A 235 -11.04 6.78 21.98
C ALA A 235 -11.06 8.19 22.62
N ALA A 236 -10.71 9.24 21.86
CA ALA A 236 -10.66 10.61 22.36
C ALA A 236 -12.04 11.30 22.46
N LEU A 237 -13.02 10.88 21.64
CA LEU A 237 -14.40 11.39 21.73
C LEU A 237 -15.26 10.69 22.80
N ARG A 238 -14.94 9.46 23.20
CA ARG A 238 -15.65 8.76 24.29
C ARG A 238 -15.20 9.17 25.69
N ALA A 239 -14.06 9.85 25.82
CA ALA A 239 -13.57 10.37 27.09
C ALA A 239 -14.10 11.78 27.45
N ARG A 240 -14.89 12.42 26.59
CA ARG A 240 -15.44 13.77 26.79
C ARG A 240 -16.96 13.82 27.07
N THR A 241 -17.61 12.68 27.18
CA THR A 241 -19.06 12.58 27.48
C THR A 241 -19.36 11.92 28.82
N VAL A 242 -18.36 11.72 29.69
CA VAL A 242 -18.53 11.15 31.04
C VAL A 242 -18.00 12.09 32.13
N SER A 243 -17.85 13.38 31.83
CA SER A 243 -17.54 14.41 32.82
C SER A 243 -18.18 15.72 32.40
N ASP A 244 -19.50 15.77 32.55
CA ASP A 244 -20.30 16.91 33.05
C ASP A 244 -21.77 16.47 33.18
#